data_AF-A0A937STA6-F1
#
_entry.id   AF-A0A937STA6-F1
#
_cell.length_a   1.000
_cell.length_b   1.000
_cell.length_c   1.000
_cell.angle_alpha   90.00
_cell.angle_beta   90.00
_cell.angle_gamma   90.00
#
_symmetry.space_group_name_H-M   'P 1'
#
loop_
_entity.id
_entity.type
_entity.pdbx_description
1 polymer ?
#
loop_
_entity_poly.entity_id
_entity_poly.type
_entity_poly.pdbx_seq_one_letter_code
_entity_poly.pdbx_strand_id
1 'polypeptide(L)'
;MLTQAQNQIIYLMFLNGILFLGLNFIAYTIVFPGARGSKRIGYLFIACGLLAYLAQLMYQGLLALDYPSDTIGRLLLSGFVVPVFFISLAYYRVKRNRMEKTSPSTSATPSREEHETD
;
A
#
# COMPACT_ATOMS: atom_id res chain seq x y z
N MET A 1 -20.63 -9.95 -27.69
CA MET A 1 -19.17 -9.71 -27.62
C MET A 1 -18.95 -8.32 -27.04
N LEU A 2 -18.02 -8.17 -26.10
CA LEU A 2 -17.64 -6.84 -25.60
C LEU A 2 -16.95 -6.07 -26.73
N THR A 3 -17.20 -4.77 -26.83
CA THR A 3 -16.48 -3.90 -27.77
C THR A 3 -15.03 -3.75 -27.32
N GLN A 4 -14.13 -3.44 -28.26
CA GLN A 4 -12.72 -3.19 -27.94
C GLN A 4 -12.56 -2.14 -26.82
N ALA A 5 -13.36 -1.06 -26.87
CA ALA A 5 -13.38 -0.04 -25.83
C ALA A 5 -13.84 -0.59 -24.46
N GLN A 6 -14.86 -1.46 -24.42
CA GLN A 6 -15.31 -2.07 -23.17
C GLN A 6 -14.24 -2.98 -22.55
N ASN A 7 -13.54 -3.77 -23.36
CA ASN A 7 -12.42 -4.58 -22.87
C ASN A 7 -11.29 -3.71 -22.31
N GLN A 8 -10.97 -2.61 -22.99
CA GLN A 8 -9.97 -1.65 -22.54
C GLN A 8 -10.35 -1.02 -21.19
N ILE A 9 -11.62 -0.64 -21.01
CA ILE A 9 -12.13 -0.09 -19.74
C ILE A 9 -12.03 -1.13 -18.62
N ILE A 10 -12.44 -2.38 -18.87
CA ILE A 10 -12.33 -3.47 -17.89
C ILE A 10 -10.87 -3.69 -17.50
N TYR A 11 -9.95 -3.68 -18.47
CA TYR A 11 -8.51 -3.77 -18.24
C TYR A 11 -8.00 -2.63 -17.36
N LEU A 12 -8.41 -1.39 -17.64
CA LEU A 12 -8.06 -0.22 -16.83
C LEU A 12 -8.63 -0.30 -15.40
N MET A 13 -9.85 -0.77 -15.23
CA MET A 13 -10.45 -0.99 -13.90
C MET A 13 -9.65 -2.04 -13.10
N PHE A 14 -9.25 -3.12 -13.75
CA PHE A 14 -8.42 -4.15 -13.15
C PHE A 14 -7.04 -3.62 -12.74
N LEU A 15 -6.37 -2.89 -13.63
CA LEU A 15 -5.08 -2.26 -13.34
C LEU A 15 -5.16 -1.26 -12.18
N ASN A 16 -6.23 -0.46 -12.11
CA ASN A 16 -6.49 0.43 -10.97
C ASN A 16 -6.56 -0.36 -9.65
N GLY A 17 -7.23 -1.51 -9.63
CA GLY A 17 -7.32 -2.37 -8.45
C GLY A 17 -5.95 -2.89 -7.99
N ILE A 18 -5.10 -3.34 -8.91
CA ILE A 18 -3.73 -3.78 -8.58
C ILE A 18 -2.89 -2.60 -8.08
N LEU A 19 -3.00 -1.44 -8.73
CA LEU A 19 -2.29 -0.24 -8.34
C LEU A 19 -2.66 0.20 -6.91
N PHE A 20 -3.95 0.13 -6.56
CA PHE A 20 -4.43 0.36 -5.19
C PHE A 20 -3.80 -0.61 -4.20
N LEU A 21 -3.82 -1.91 -4.51
CA LEU A 21 -3.29 -2.95 -3.61
C LEU A 21 -1.78 -2.78 -3.39
N GLY A 22 -1.05 -2.44 -4.45
CA GLY A 22 0.38 -2.17 -4.38
C GLY A 22 0.73 -0.90 -3.59
N LEU A 23 0.00 0.21 -3.80
CA LEU A 23 0.15 1.43 -3.01
C LEU A 23 -0.13 1.19 -1.52
N ASN A 24 -1.15 0.39 -1.24
CA ASN A 24 -1.52 -0.01 0.11
C ASN A 24 -0.41 -0.82 0.79
N PHE A 25 0.21 -1.77 0.07
CA PHE A 25 1.36 -2.53 0.55
C PHE A 25 2.58 -1.65 0.85
N ILE A 26 2.88 -0.68 -0.02
CA ILE A 26 3.95 0.31 0.20
C ILE A 26 3.66 1.12 1.47
N ALA A 27 2.44 1.63 1.64
CA ALA A 27 2.07 2.39 2.82
C ALA A 27 2.19 1.56 4.12
N TYR A 28 1.76 0.29 4.09
CA TYR A 28 1.88 -0.62 5.22
C TYR A 28 3.34 -0.85 5.64
N THR A 29 4.19 -1.15 4.66
CA THR A 29 5.62 -1.43 4.89
C THR A 29 6.38 -0.21 5.40
N ILE A 30 5.98 1.00 5.02
CA ILE A 30 6.51 2.27 5.56
C ILE A 30 6.09 2.46 7.03
N VAL A 31 4.82 2.20 7.37
CA VAL A 31 4.30 2.49 8.72
C VAL A 31 4.75 1.45 9.76
N PHE A 32 4.90 0.18 9.35
CA PHE A 32 5.37 -0.91 10.18
C PHE A 32 6.76 -1.38 9.71
N PRO A 33 7.83 -0.61 9.97
CA PRO A 33 9.18 -1.03 9.64
C PRO A 33 9.49 -2.30 10.45
N GLY A 34 9.67 -3.42 9.75
CA GLY A 34 10.09 -4.68 10.39
C GLY A 34 11.50 -4.57 10.97
N ALA A 35 11.89 -5.55 11.79
CA ALA A 35 13.20 -5.60 12.44
C ALA A 35 14.36 -5.37 11.45
N ARG A 36 15.38 -4.61 11.87
CA ARG A 36 16.61 -4.28 11.13
C ARG A 36 17.24 -5.57 10.58
N GLY A 37 17.10 -5.83 9.28
CA GLY A 37 17.57 -7.06 8.62
C GLY A 37 16.51 -7.77 7.74
N SER A 38 15.27 -7.31 7.74
CA SER A 38 14.21 -7.94 6.94
C SER A 38 14.35 -7.66 5.44
N LYS A 39 14.24 -8.72 4.61
CA LYS A 39 14.14 -8.67 3.13
C LYS A 39 12.99 -7.78 2.58
N ARG A 40 12.17 -7.19 3.47
CA ARG A 40 11.08 -6.25 3.19
C ARG A 40 11.49 -5.02 2.39
N ILE A 41 12.72 -4.50 2.56
CA ILE A 41 13.19 -3.38 1.72
C ILE A 41 13.29 -3.81 0.24
N GLY A 42 13.74 -5.04 -0.02
CA GLY A 42 13.78 -5.59 -1.37
C GLY A 42 12.39 -5.76 -1.96
N TYR A 43 11.45 -6.30 -1.18
CA TYR A 43 10.05 -6.39 -1.59
C TYR A 43 9.40 -5.02 -1.84
N LEU A 44 9.80 -3.99 -1.10
CA LEU A 44 9.37 -2.60 -1.33
C LEU A 44 9.86 -2.10 -2.69
N PHE A 45 11.14 -2.28 -3.01
CA PHE A 45 11.69 -1.88 -4.31
C PHE A 45 11.05 -2.65 -5.47
N ILE A 46 10.85 -3.95 -5.31
CA ILE A 46 10.15 -4.77 -6.31
C ILE A 46 8.72 -4.27 -6.50
N ALA A 47 8.00 -4.00 -5.41
CA ALA A 47 6.65 -3.45 -5.47
C ALA A 47 6.64 -2.08 -6.18
N CYS A 48 7.56 -1.17 -5.85
CA CYS A 48 7.68 0.12 -6.54
C CYS A 48 7.94 -0.03 -8.04
N GLY A 49 8.84 -0.94 -8.43
CA GLY A 49 9.10 -1.24 -9.85
C GLY A 49 7.87 -1.79 -10.56
N LEU A 50 7.16 -2.72 -9.91
CA LEU A 50 5.90 -3.26 -10.43
C LEU A 50 4.81 -2.19 -10.57
N LEU A 51 4.70 -1.28 -9.59
CA LEU A 51 3.79 -0.12 -9.67
C LEU A 51 4.12 0.80 -10.83
N ALA A 52 5.41 1.11 -11.05
CA ALA A 52 5.84 1.95 -12.16
C ALA A 52 5.46 1.30 -13.50
N TYR A 53 5.65 -0.01 -13.62
CA TYR A 53 5.23 -0.77 -14.80
C TYR A 53 3.70 -0.79 -14.97
N LEU A 54 2.94 -0.97 -13.89
CA LEU A 54 1.47 -0.88 -13.92
C LEU A 54 0.98 0.49 -14.37
N ALA A 55 1.61 1.58 -13.89
CA ALA A 55 1.28 2.93 -14.31
C ALA A 55 1.54 3.13 -15.81
N GLN A 56 2.61 2.53 -16.36
CA GLN A 56 2.87 2.52 -17.81
C GLN A 56 1.79 1.76 -18.59
N LEU A 57 1.35 0.59 -18.11
CA LEU A 57 0.26 -0.16 -18.73
C LEU A 57 -1.05 0.63 -18.73
N MET A 58 -1.34 1.33 -17.63
CA MET A 58 -2.51 2.21 -17.57
C MET A 58 -2.40 3.39 -18.54
N TYR A 59 -1.22 3.99 -18.64
CA TYR A 59 -0.97 5.08 -19.59
C TYR A 59 -1.24 4.63 -21.04
N GLN A 60 -0.74 3.46 -21.42
CA GLN A 60 -1.00 2.86 -22.74
C GLN A 60 -2.49 2.50 -22.92
N GLY A 61 -3.14 1.98 -21.87
CA GLY A 61 -4.56 1.66 -21.91
C GLY A 61 -5.45 2.89 -22.11
N LEU A 62 -5.11 4.04 -21.50
CA LEU A 62 -5.80 5.31 -21.73
C LEU A 62 -5.51 5.89 -23.12
N LEU A 63 -4.26 5.81 -23.61
CA LEU A 63 -3.93 6.24 -24.98
C LEU A 63 -4.74 5.49 -26.03
N ALA A 64 -4.90 4.19 -25.86
CA ALA A 64 -5.73 3.36 -26.74
C ALA A 64 -7.23 3.66 -26.64
N LEU A 65 -7.64 4.48 -25.67
CA LEU A 65 -8.99 5.01 -25.52
C LEU A 65 -9.13 6.44 -26.09
N ASP A 66 -8.14 6.88 -26.88
CA ASP A 66 -8.02 8.24 -27.44
C ASP A 66 -7.98 9.37 -26.39
N TYR A 67 -7.50 9.07 -25.17
CA TYR A 67 -7.27 10.12 -24.17
C TYR A 67 -6.05 10.98 -24.53
N PRO A 68 -6.10 12.30 -24.28
CA PRO A 68 -4.98 13.21 -24.56
C PRO A 68 -3.76 12.91 -23.68
N SER A 69 -2.63 12.56 -24.31
CA SER A 69 -1.35 12.17 -23.68
C SER A 69 -0.89 13.15 -22.59
N ASP A 70 -1.06 14.44 -22.83
CA ASP A 70 -0.63 15.51 -21.92
C ASP A 70 -1.41 15.53 -20.60
N THR A 71 -2.62 14.95 -20.59
CA THR A 71 -3.49 14.92 -19.41
C THR A 71 -3.37 13.59 -18.66
N ILE A 72 -3.08 12.48 -19.35
CA ILE A 72 -3.07 11.13 -18.76
C ILE A 72 -2.13 11.04 -17.56
N GLY A 73 -0.90 11.54 -17.68
CA GLY A 73 0.09 11.49 -16.60
C GLY A 73 -0.37 12.28 -15.37
N ARG A 74 -0.89 13.49 -15.58
CA ARG A 74 -1.48 14.30 -14.50
C ARG A 74 -2.66 13.58 -13.87
N LEU A 75 -3.57 13.03 -14.67
CA LEU A 75 -4.76 12.35 -14.19
C LEU A 75 -4.42 11.10 -13.36
N LEU A 76 -3.47 10.29 -13.81
CA LEU A 76 -3.01 9.10 -13.06
C LEU A 76 -2.35 9.50 -11.74
N LEU A 77 -1.43 10.48 -11.77
CA LEU A 77 -0.72 10.90 -10.57
C LEU A 77 -1.63 11.65 -9.58
N SER A 78 -2.32 12.70 -10.02
CA SER A 78 -3.13 13.55 -9.15
C SER A 78 -4.49 12.93 -8.83
N GLY A 79 -5.07 12.15 -9.74
CA GLY A 79 -6.39 11.56 -9.57
C GLY A 79 -6.38 10.25 -8.79
N PHE A 80 -5.32 9.45 -8.92
CA PHE A 80 -5.30 8.11 -8.31
C PHE A 80 -4.10 7.88 -7.38
N VAL A 81 -2.87 8.02 -7.88
CA VAL A 81 -1.66 7.64 -7.14
C VAL A 81 -1.52 8.45 -5.85
N VAL A 82 -1.60 9.78 -5.93
CA VAL A 82 -1.42 10.67 -4.78
C VAL A 82 -2.53 10.46 -3.73
N PRO A 83 -3.83 10.56 -4.07
CA PRO A 83 -4.89 10.35 -3.08
C PRO A 83 -4.82 8.97 -2.40
N VAL A 84 -4.65 7.90 -3.18
CA VAL A 84 -4.60 6.53 -2.65
C VAL A 84 -3.40 6.33 -1.73
N PHE A 85 -2.23 6.90 -2.09
CA PHE A 85 -1.04 6.84 -1.27
C PHE A 85 -1.25 7.53 0.10
N PHE A 86 -1.76 8.76 0.09
CA PHE A 86 -2.00 9.51 1.33
C PHE A 86 -3.08 8.87 2.21
N ILE A 87 -4.18 8.41 1.61
CA ILE A 87 -5.26 7.71 2.34
C ILE A 87 -4.70 6.43 2.99
N SER A 88 -3.94 5.64 2.25
CA SER A 88 -3.33 4.41 2.77
C SER A 88 -2.34 4.73 3.90
N LEU A 89 -1.51 5.76 3.74
CA LEU A 89 -0.56 6.19 4.76
C LEU A 89 -1.27 6.65 6.04
N ALA A 90 -2.31 7.49 5.91
CA ALA A 90 -3.11 7.97 7.02
C ALA A 90 -3.83 6.82 7.74
N TYR A 91 -4.42 5.89 6.98
CA TYR A 91 -5.07 4.70 7.51
C TYR A 91 -4.11 3.88 8.39
N TYR A 92 -2.92 3.57 7.87
CA TYR A 92 -1.95 2.79 8.62
C TYR A 92 -1.34 3.57 9.80
N ARG A 93 -1.09 4.87 9.66
CA ARG A 93 -0.66 5.74 10.77
C ARG A 93 -1.66 5.72 11.93
N VAL A 94 -2.96 5.87 11.64
CA VAL A 94 -4.03 5.81 12.64
C VAL A 94 -4.12 4.41 13.25
N LYS A 95 -4.03 3.35 12.42
CA LYS A 95 -4.04 1.96 12.90
C LYS A 95 -2.89 1.67 13.85
N ARG A 96 -1.68 2.14 13.53
CA ARG A 96 -0.50 2.02 14.41
C ARG A 96 -0.72 2.76 15.73
N ASN A 97 -1.20 4.00 15.69
CA ASN A 97 -1.47 4.78 16.89
C ASN A 97 -2.54 4.12 17.79
N ARG A 98 -3.52 3.44 17.21
CA ARG A 98 -4.50 2.64 17.96
C ARG A 98 -3.87 1.40 18.60
N MET A 99 -3.02 0.68 17.89
CA MET A 99 -2.31 -0.50 18.44
C MET A 99 -1.37 -0.13 19.58
N GLU A 100 -0.67 1.00 19.49
CA GLU A 100 0.16 1.53 20.58
C GLU A 100 -0.69 1.94 21.79
N LYS A 101 -1.88 2.55 21.60
CA LYS A 101 -2.81 2.87 22.70
C LYS A 101 -3.48 1.65 23.34
N THR A 102 -3.70 0.57 22.59
CA THR A 102 -4.25 -0.70 23.12
C THR A 102 -3.17 -1.60 23.73
N SER A 103 -1.90 -1.18 23.72
CA SER A 103 -0.81 -1.89 24.40
C SER A 103 -0.40 -1.16 25.69
N PRO A 104 -1.21 -1.13 26.76
CA PRO A 104 -0.68 -0.86 28.07
C PRO A 104 0.05 -2.13 28.53
N SER A 105 1.32 -1.97 28.90
CA SER A 105 1.98 -2.69 29.98
C SER A 105 1.15 -3.79 30.69
N THR A 106 1.18 -5.02 30.20
CA THR A 106 1.15 -6.20 31.08
C THR A 106 2.59 -6.52 31.48
N SER A 107 3.21 -5.56 32.16
CA SER A 107 4.36 -5.80 33.02
C SER A 107 3.83 -5.84 34.45
N ALA A 108 3.20 -6.96 34.81
CA ALA A 108 2.93 -7.31 36.20
C ALA A 108 3.47 -8.73 36.42
N THR A 109 4.79 -8.86 36.40
CA THR A 109 5.47 -9.94 37.10
C THR A 109 6.81 -9.41 37.60
N PRO A 110 6.97 -9.22 38.91
CA PRO A 110 8.23 -9.49 39.57
C PRO A 110 8.24 -10.94 40.05
N SER A 111 9.35 -11.58 39.77
CA SER A 111 9.72 -12.96 40.04
C SER A 111 10.10 -13.19 41.51
N ARG A 112 9.85 -14.43 42.00
CA ARG A 112 10.62 -15.22 43.02
C ARG A 112 10.59 -14.74 44.49
N GLU A 113 9.98 -15.54 45.37
CA GLU A 113 10.56 -16.62 46.22
C GLU A 113 10.82 -16.08 47.64
N GLU A 114 9.98 -16.46 48.61
CA GLU A 114 10.42 -16.63 50.00
C GLU A 114 9.83 -17.94 50.53
N HIS A 115 10.76 -18.82 50.88
CA HIS A 115 10.57 -20.11 51.49
C HIS A 115 10.70 -19.86 53.00
N GLU A 116 9.64 -20.07 53.78
CA GLU A 116 9.77 -20.12 55.23
C GLU A 116 8.95 -21.29 55.78
N THR A 117 9.71 -22.30 56.18
CA THR A 117 9.36 -23.39 57.08
C THR A 117 9.05 -22.86 58.47
N ASP A 118 7.92 -23.25 59.05
CA ASP A 118 7.83 -23.87 60.38
C ASP A 118 6.42 -24.45 60.62
#